data_AF-A0A9W5TBB7-F1
#
_entry.id   AF-A0A9W5TBB7-F1
#
_cell.length_a   1.000
_cell.length_b   1.000
_cell.length_c   1.000
_cell.angle_alpha   90.00
_cell.angle_beta   90.00
_cell.angle_gamma   90.00
#
_symmetry.space_group_name_H-M   'P 1'
#
loop_
_entity.id
_entity.type
_entity.pdbx_description
1 polymer ?
#
loop_
_entity_poly.entity_id
_entity_poly.type
_entity_poly.pdbx_seq_one_letter_code
_entity_poly.pdbx_strand_id
1 'polypeptide(L)'
;MPLCCSKKAAQRQKEHEEEVRMRKLEEAARQEQEQREREEARKAEIERIMQEEKQAELMKQKAEEERIENERLAEEQRMSDEEHEMQKQRTFADNGMNADNDNNFVDAEEQSMSRMPSGAASASTEPMHDGQMYSQSSFEMPTFTPFDMSTVDQTARYVANKCGCAMKPEHKPLECAVCQGIDLSDAPLIA
;
A
#
# COMPACT_ATOMS: atom_id res chain seq x y z
N MET A 1 -5.78 86.46 18.05
CA MET A 1 -5.37 85.21 18.73
C MET A 1 -5.78 84.00 17.89
N PRO A 2 -4.84 83.31 17.22
CA PRO A 2 -5.09 81.90 16.86
C PRO A 2 -3.81 81.05 16.81
N LEU A 3 -3.46 80.35 17.88
CA LEU A 3 -2.36 79.35 17.89
C LEU A 3 -2.72 78.02 18.60
N CYS A 4 -3.98 77.83 19.02
CA CYS A 4 -4.39 76.65 19.79
C CYS A 4 -4.72 75.40 18.94
N CYS A 5 -4.78 75.49 17.61
CA CYS A 5 -5.17 74.35 16.76
C CYS A 5 -4.02 73.36 16.45
N SER A 6 -2.75 73.79 16.46
CA SER A 6 -1.62 72.93 16.06
C SER A 6 -1.23 71.89 17.11
N LYS A 7 -1.34 72.21 18.41
CA LYS A 7 -0.96 71.32 19.51
C LYS A 7 -1.88 70.08 19.62
N LYS A 8 -3.18 70.26 19.41
CA LYS A 8 -4.16 69.15 19.38
C LYS A 8 -3.97 68.24 18.17
N ALA A 9 -3.58 68.78 17.02
CA ALA A 9 -3.32 67.98 15.82
C ALA A 9 -2.05 67.11 15.99
N ALA A 10 -0.97 67.69 16.53
CA ALA A 10 0.27 66.95 16.79
C ALA A 10 0.09 65.84 17.84
N GLN A 11 -0.74 66.07 18.87
CA GLN A 11 -1.03 65.04 19.87
C GLN A 11 -1.81 63.86 19.29
N ARG A 12 -2.83 64.13 18.45
CA ARG A 12 -3.58 63.08 17.76
C ARG A 12 -2.73 62.26 16.80
N GLN A 13 -1.75 62.87 16.14
CA GLN A 13 -0.79 62.14 15.31
C GLN A 13 0.10 61.20 16.13
N LYS A 14 0.60 61.65 17.28
CA LYS A 14 1.38 60.79 18.19
C LYS A 14 0.56 59.62 18.74
N GLU A 15 -0.66 59.88 19.20
CA GLU A 15 -1.56 58.84 19.69
C GLU A 15 -1.87 57.80 18.59
N HIS A 16 -2.07 58.25 17.35
CA HIS A 16 -2.29 57.35 16.21
C HIS A 16 -1.03 56.55 15.84
N GLU A 17 0.16 57.14 15.87
CA GLU A 17 1.42 56.41 15.63
C GLU A 17 1.70 55.37 16.73
N GLU A 18 1.42 55.69 17.99
CA GLU A 18 1.54 54.75 19.10
C GLU A 18 0.51 53.62 19.00
N GLU A 19 -0.74 53.91 18.64
CA GLU A 19 -1.78 52.90 18.41
C GLU A 19 -1.41 51.94 17.27
N VAL A 20 -0.90 52.47 16.15
CA VAL A 20 -0.42 51.65 15.02
C VAL A 20 0.77 50.79 15.44
N ARG A 21 1.68 51.32 16.26
CA ARG A 21 2.82 50.56 16.77
C ARG A 21 2.38 49.44 17.72
N MET A 22 1.40 49.69 18.57
CA MET A 22 0.83 48.70 19.47
C MET A 22 0.09 47.60 18.70
N ARG A 23 -0.73 47.96 17.71
CA ARG A 23 -1.43 46.99 16.87
C ARG A 23 -0.46 46.09 16.08
N LYS A 24 0.65 46.64 15.58
CA LYS A 24 1.69 45.84 14.90
C LYS A 24 2.38 44.84 15.83
N LEU A 25 2.64 45.22 17.09
CA LEU A 25 3.25 44.32 18.08
C LEU A 25 2.27 43.22 18.49
N GLU A 26 1.00 43.54 18.67
CA GLU A 26 -0.06 42.56 18.97
C GLU A 26 -0.27 41.57 17.82
N GLU A 27 -0.31 42.06 16.58
CA GLU A 27 -0.44 41.20 15.41
C GLU A 27 0.78 40.29 15.20
N ALA A 28 1.99 40.81 15.44
CA ALA A 28 3.22 40.02 15.41
C ALA A 28 3.22 38.92 16.50
N ALA A 29 2.79 39.24 17.73
CA ALA A 29 2.67 38.27 18.81
C ALA A 29 1.65 37.16 18.48
N ARG A 30 0.52 37.52 17.85
CA ARG A 30 -0.49 36.53 17.41
C ARG A 30 0.08 35.60 16.33
N GLN A 31 0.81 36.13 15.36
CA GLN A 31 1.44 35.33 14.31
C GLN A 31 2.53 34.41 14.88
N GLU A 32 3.32 34.87 15.85
CA GLU A 32 4.33 34.03 16.51
C GLU A 32 3.67 32.87 17.28
N GLN A 33 2.57 33.14 17.99
CA GLN A 33 1.85 32.10 18.70
C GLN A 33 1.23 31.06 17.74
N GLU A 34 0.62 31.51 16.64
CA GLU A 34 0.08 30.62 15.62
C GLU A 34 1.18 29.75 14.96
N GLN A 35 2.39 30.30 14.76
CA GLN A 35 3.53 29.53 14.26
C GLN A 35 3.98 28.47 15.26
N ARG A 36 4.10 28.81 16.55
CA ARG A 36 4.44 27.84 17.60
C ARG A 36 3.42 26.71 17.68
N GLU A 37 2.13 27.02 17.63
CA GLU A 37 1.08 26.00 17.66
C GLU A 37 1.15 25.08 16.43
N ARG A 38 1.44 25.61 15.24
CA ARG A 38 1.64 24.80 14.02
C ARG A 38 2.90 23.93 14.10
N GLU A 39 3.99 24.45 14.65
CA GLU A 39 5.23 23.69 14.84
C GLU A 39 5.05 22.58 15.89
N GLU A 40 4.37 22.87 17.00
CA GLU A 40 4.03 21.88 18.02
C GLU A 40 3.10 20.80 17.46
N ALA A 41 2.11 21.17 16.65
CA ALA A 41 1.24 20.19 15.98
C ALA A 41 2.02 19.28 15.03
N ARG A 42 2.92 19.83 14.22
CA ARG A 42 3.81 19.04 13.34
C ARG A 42 4.73 18.11 14.14
N LYS A 43 5.29 18.61 15.24
CA LYS A 43 6.16 17.82 16.10
C LYS A 43 5.40 16.66 16.77
N ALA A 44 4.19 16.91 17.25
CA ALA A 44 3.33 15.88 17.84
C ALA A 44 2.92 14.82 16.81
N GLU A 45 2.66 15.22 15.56
CA GLU A 45 2.36 14.28 14.48
C GLU A 45 3.56 13.39 14.12
N ILE A 46 4.75 13.96 13.99
CA ILE A 46 5.99 13.21 13.75
C ILE A 46 6.25 12.22 14.91
N GLU A 47 6.04 12.63 16.15
CA GLU A 47 6.22 11.75 17.31
C GLU A 47 5.22 10.58 17.29
N ARG A 48 3.96 10.82 16.91
CA ARG A 48 2.97 9.75 16.76
C ARG A 48 3.39 8.75 15.68
N ILE A 49 3.83 9.23 14.53
CA ILE A 49 4.31 8.37 13.42
C ILE A 49 5.50 7.53 13.88
N MET A 50 6.46 8.13 14.59
CA MET A 50 7.62 7.41 15.10
C MET A 50 7.25 6.32 16.10
N GLN A 51 6.25 6.56 16.96
CA GLN A 51 5.76 5.55 17.90
C GLN A 51 5.03 4.41 17.19
N GLU A 52 4.21 4.73 16.18
CA GLU A 52 3.50 3.74 15.37
C GLU A 52 4.48 2.87 14.56
N GLU A 53 5.46 3.47 13.90
CA GLU A 53 6.51 2.77 13.16
C GLU A 53 7.32 1.84 14.06
N LYS A 54 7.68 2.30 15.27
CA LYS A 54 8.38 1.47 16.25
C LYS A 54 7.56 0.26 16.69
N GLN A 55 6.24 0.41 16.84
CA GLN A 55 5.36 -0.72 17.18
C GLN A 55 5.18 -1.67 15.99
N ALA A 56 5.05 -1.15 14.79
CA ALA A 56 4.95 -1.94 13.57
C ALA A 56 6.23 -2.75 13.31
N GLU A 57 7.40 -2.14 13.52
CA GLU A 57 8.68 -2.82 13.37
C GLU A 57 8.86 -3.94 14.40
N LEU A 58 8.47 -3.70 15.66
CA LEU A 58 8.49 -4.73 16.71
C LEU A 58 7.57 -5.91 16.34
N MET A 59 6.37 -5.64 15.82
CA MET A 59 5.45 -6.68 15.36
C MET A 59 6.01 -7.46 14.17
N LYS A 60 6.68 -6.77 13.24
CA LYS A 60 7.33 -7.41 12.09
C LYS A 60 8.49 -8.32 12.50
N GLN A 61 9.33 -7.86 13.43
CA GLN A 61 10.43 -8.68 13.96
C GLN A 61 9.88 -9.94 14.64
N LYS A 62 8.84 -9.80 15.47
CA LYS A 62 8.21 -10.94 16.14
C LYS A 62 7.59 -11.93 15.14
N ALA A 63 6.90 -11.43 14.11
CA ALA A 63 6.32 -12.28 13.08
C ALA A 63 7.38 -13.01 12.24
N GLU A 64 8.53 -12.36 11.99
CA GLU A 64 9.64 -12.99 11.27
C GLU A 64 10.36 -14.04 12.12
N GLU A 65 10.57 -13.77 13.41
CA GLU A 65 11.12 -14.76 14.35
C GLU A 65 10.22 -15.99 14.47
N GLU A 66 8.90 -15.80 14.60
CA GLU A 66 7.92 -16.88 14.65
C GLU A 66 7.91 -17.69 13.34
N ARG A 67 8.05 -17.04 12.18
CA ARG A 67 8.15 -17.74 10.89
C ARG A 67 9.39 -18.63 10.83
N ILE A 68 10.54 -18.13 11.29
CA ILE A 68 11.80 -18.89 11.31
C ILE A 68 11.71 -20.05 12.30
N GLU A 69 11.13 -19.84 13.48
CA GLU A 69 10.96 -20.90 14.49
C GLU A 69 10.03 -22.00 13.97
N ASN A 70 8.92 -21.64 13.34
CA ASN A 70 7.97 -22.59 12.77
C ASN A 70 8.58 -23.39 11.62
N GLU A 71 9.41 -22.77 10.78
CA GLU A 71 10.16 -23.47 9.72
C GLU A 71 11.16 -24.48 10.32
N ARG A 72 11.88 -24.10 11.38
CA ARG A 72 12.80 -25.01 12.08
C ARG A 72 12.07 -26.20 12.70
N LEU A 73 10.92 -25.95 13.33
CA LEU A 73 10.11 -27.00 13.93
C LEU A 73 9.56 -27.97 12.88
N ALA A 74 9.12 -27.45 11.73
CA ALA A 74 8.67 -28.26 10.60
C ALA A 74 9.79 -29.10 9.99
N GLU A 75 11.02 -28.57 9.89
CA GLU A 75 12.18 -29.33 9.42
C GLU A 75 12.58 -30.45 10.40
N GLU A 76 12.59 -30.17 11.70
CA GLU A 76 12.86 -31.17 12.74
C GLU A 76 11.82 -32.30 12.70
N GLN A 77 10.54 -31.96 12.52
CA GLN A 77 9.47 -32.94 12.40
C GLN A 77 9.65 -33.82 11.15
N ARG A 78 10.02 -33.23 10.01
CA ARG A 78 10.32 -33.99 8.78
C ARG A 78 11.48 -34.96 8.94
N MET A 79 12.56 -34.52 9.61
CA MET A 79 13.72 -35.39 9.90
C MET A 79 13.34 -36.54 10.84
N SER A 80 12.53 -36.27 11.86
CA SER A 80 12.06 -37.31 12.78
C SER A 80 11.14 -38.33 12.10
N ASP A 81 10.27 -37.87 11.19
CA ASP A 81 9.41 -38.75 10.41
C ASP A 81 10.22 -39.65 9.46
N GLU A 82 11.25 -39.10 8.81
CA GLU A 82 12.16 -39.86 7.93
C GLU A 82 12.99 -40.89 8.71
N GLU A 83 13.48 -40.55 9.91
CA GLU A 83 14.20 -41.49 10.78
C GLU A 83 13.30 -42.64 11.23
N HIS A 84 12.05 -42.33 11.61
CA HIS A 84 11.08 -43.33 12.01
C HIS A 84 10.66 -44.24 10.83
N GLU A 85 10.55 -43.70 9.61
CA GLU A 85 10.30 -44.50 8.41
C GLU A 85 11.49 -45.41 8.07
N MET A 86 12.72 -44.91 8.17
CA MET A 86 13.93 -45.71 7.98
C MET A 86 14.06 -46.82 9.03
N GLN A 87 13.72 -46.55 10.29
CA GLN A 87 13.68 -47.54 11.35
C GLN A 87 12.63 -48.61 11.07
N LYS A 88 11.42 -48.22 10.63
CA LYS A 88 10.38 -49.17 10.20
C LYS A 88 10.87 -50.05 9.06
N GLN A 89 11.49 -49.49 8.03
CA GLN A 89 12.06 -50.28 6.92
C GLN A 89 13.14 -51.26 7.40
N ARG A 90 14.01 -50.86 8.34
CA ARG A 90 14.99 -51.77 8.96
C ARG A 90 14.32 -52.90 9.73
N THR A 91 13.31 -52.61 10.55
CA THR A 91 12.59 -53.65 11.30
C THR A 91 11.80 -54.59 10.39
N PHE A 92 11.27 -54.10 9.26
CA PHE A 92 10.62 -54.94 8.24
C PHE A 92 11.62 -55.81 7.48
N ALA A 93 12.82 -55.31 7.17
CA ALA A 93 13.88 -56.09 6.55
C ALA A 93 14.46 -57.16 7.48
N ASP A 94 14.55 -56.89 8.78
CA ASP A 94 15.07 -57.82 9.79
C ASP A 94 14.03 -58.89 10.20
N ASN A 95 12.74 -58.54 10.25
CA ASN A 95 11.64 -59.50 10.41
C ASN A 95 11.35 -60.32 9.14
N GLY A 96 11.84 -59.91 7.97
CA GLY A 96 11.72 -60.64 6.70
C GLY A 96 12.61 -61.89 6.61
N MET A 97 13.52 -62.12 7.57
CA MET A 97 14.34 -63.34 7.64
C MET A 97 13.94 -64.29 8.79
N ASN A 98 12.85 -64.01 9.52
CA ASN A 98 12.31 -64.89 10.56
C ASN A 98 10.78 -65.04 10.46
N ALA A 99 10.26 -65.21 9.24
CA ALA A 99 8.84 -65.48 9.00
C ALA A 99 8.64 -66.67 8.05
N ASP A 100 9.37 -67.76 8.31
CA ASP A 100 8.98 -69.11 7.88
C ASP A 100 9.06 -70.00 9.11
N ASN A 101 8.03 -69.95 9.97
CA ASN A 101 7.17 -71.09 10.26
C ASN A 101 6.23 -70.76 11.43
N ASP A 102 5.05 -71.37 11.39
CA ASP A 102 4.04 -71.47 12.45
C ASP A 102 3.00 -70.35 12.61
N ASN A 103 1.91 -70.58 11.86
CA ASN A 103 0.57 -70.84 12.40
C ASN A 103 -0.19 -69.70 13.09
N ASN A 104 -1.22 -69.28 12.33
CA ASN A 104 -2.63 -69.28 12.75
C ASN A 104 -3.21 -67.95 13.26
N PHE A 105 -4.36 -67.61 12.65
CA PHE A 105 -5.53 -66.96 13.26
C PHE A 105 -5.82 -65.48 12.89
N VAL A 106 -6.98 -65.30 12.22
CA VAL A 106 -7.93 -64.16 12.08
C VAL A 106 -7.44 -62.82 11.49
N ASP A 107 -7.84 -62.47 10.26
CA ASP A 107 -9.11 -61.85 9.83
C ASP A 107 -9.22 -60.36 10.23
N ALA A 108 -8.96 -59.47 9.27
CA ALA A 108 -9.36 -58.06 9.30
C ALA A 108 -9.34 -57.46 7.89
N GLU A 109 -10.55 -57.15 7.43
CA GLU A 109 -11.02 -56.17 6.45
C GLU A 109 -10.02 -55.20 5.80
N GLU A 110 -10.19 -54.95 4.49
CA GLU A 110 -10.45 -53.61 3.92
C GLU A 110 -10.40 -53.63 2.38
N GLN A 111 -11.56 -53.58 1.71
CA GLN A 111 -11.66 -53.15 0.31
C GLN A 111 -12.51 -51.88 0.25
N SER A 112 -11.83 -50.73 0.35
CA SER A 112 -12.40 -49.41 0.09
C SER A 112 -12.35 -49.11 -1.40
N MET A 113 -13.50 -49.21 -2.09
CA MET A 113 -13.68 -48.67 -3.44
C MET A 113 -14.91 -47.76 -3.48
N SER A 114 -14.74 -46.53 -3.00
CA SER A 114 -15.71 -45.46 -3.16
C SER A 114 -15.55 -44.81 -4.54
N ARG A 115 -16.42 -45.24 -5.45
CA ARG A 115 -16.63 -44.69 -6.78
C ARG A 115 -17.82 -43.74 -6.72
N MET A 116 -17.66 -42.45 -7.04
CA MET A 116 -18.76 -41.65 -7.60
C MET A 116 -18.24 -40.53 -8.54
N PRO A 117 -19.01 -40.20 -9.59
CA PRO A 117 -18.70 -39.25 -10.65
C PRO A 117 -19.45 -37.91 -10.49
N SER A 118 -19.05 -36.88 -11.24
CA SER A 118 -19.85 -35.73 -11.74
C SER A 118 -18.87 -34.64 -12.19
N GLY A 119 -19.04 -33.87 -13.26
CA GLY A 119 -20.15 -33.68 -14.17
C GLY A 119 -20.08 -32.24 -14.73
N ALA A 120 -20.29 -32.11 -16.05
CA ALA A 120 -20.69 -30.88 -16.77
C ALA A 120 -19.65 -29.71 -16.82
N ALA A 121 -19.55 -28.86 -17.84
CA ALA A 121 -20.39 -28.64 -19.02
C ALA A 121 -19.51 -28.05 -20.14
N SER A 122 -19.68 -28.55 -21.37
CA SER A 122 -19.25 -27.87 -22.59
C SER A 122 -20.48 -27.26 -23.25
N ALA A 123 -20.55 -25.94 -23.33
CA ALA A 123 -21.51 -25.22 -24.17
C ALA A 123 -20.93 -23.83 -24.46
N SER A 124 -20.48 -23.59 -25.69
CA SER A 124 -21.28 -22.94 -26.74
C SER A 124 -20.96 -21.45 -26.82
N THR A 125 -19.94 -21.13 -27.62
CA THR A 125 -19.74 -19.80 -28.19
C THR A 125 -20.36 -19.80 -29.58
N GLU A 126 -21.46 -19.06 -29.76
CA GLU A 126 -21.78 -18.16 -30.88
C GLU A 126 -23.14 -17.51 -30.55
N PRO A 127 -23.30 -16.21 -30.80
CA PRO A 127 -24.08 -15.88 -31.99
C PRO A 127 -23.53 -14.69 -32.77
N MET A 128 -23.71 -14.79 -34.09
CA MET A 128 -23.63 -13.68 -35.02
C MET A 128 -24.71 -12.62 -34.75
N HIS A 129 -24.32 -11.34 -34.74
CA HIS A 129 -25.15 -10.29 -35.33
C HIS A 129 -24.28 -9.19 -35.94
N ASP A 130 -24.34 -9.15 -37.26
CA ASP A 130 -23.89 -8.09 -38.15
C ASP A 130 -24.89 -6.92 -38.06
N GLY A 131 -24.42 -5.67 -38.08
CA GLY A 131 -25.29 -4.52 -37.83
C GLY A 131 -24.63 -3.13 -37.78
N GLN A 132 -23.98 -2.75 -38.89
CA GLN A 132 -23.84 -1.36 -39.39
C GLN A 132 -23.04 -0.30 -38.61
N MET A 133 -21.87 0.02 -39.21
CA MET A 133 -21.42 1.37 -39.62
C MET A 133 -21.25 2.44 -38.53
N TYR A 134 -20.00 2.73 -38.17
CA TYR A 134 -19.25 3.92 -38.62
C TYR A 134 -17.94 4.06 -37.84
N SER A 135 -16.82 3.96 -38.57
CA SER A 135 -15.63 4.82 -38.44
C SER A 135 -15.18 5.22 -37.01
N GLN A 136 -14.26 4.44 -36.44
CA GLN A 136 -12.92 4.92 -36.11
C GLN A 136 -12.06 3.73 -35.68
N SER A 137 -10.96 3.52 -36.39
CA SER A 137 -9.94 2.52 -36.08
C SER A 137 -9.20 2.93 -34.81
N SER A 138 -9.72 2.58 -33.64
CA SER A 138 -8.93 2.37 -32.43
C SER A 138 -8.84 0.86 -32.22
N PHE A 139 -7.74 0.27 -32.67
CA PHE A 139 -7.40 -1.11 -32.35
C PHE A 139 -7.03 -1.14 -30.86
N GLU A 140 -8.03 -1.21 -29.99
CA GLU A 140 -7.84 -1.51 -28.58
C GLU A 140 -7.45 -2.99 -28.50
N MET A 141 -6.14 -3.26 -28.59
CA MET A 141 -5.64 -4.52 -28.08
C MET A 141 -5.99 -4.57 -26.59
N PRO A 142 -6.58 -5.65 -26.08
CA PRO A 142 -6.66 -5.86 -24.64
C PRO A 142 -5.24 -6.07 -24.14
N THR A 143 -4.58 -4.98 -23.75
CA THR A 143 -3.31 -5.01 -23.06
C THR A 143 -3.61 -5.64 -21.71
N PHE A 144 -3.41 -6.96 -21.61
CA PHE A 144 -3.41 -7.65 -20.33
C PHE A 144 -2.18 -7.14 -19.57
N THR A 145 -2.34 -6.02 -18.87
CA THR A 145 -1.36 -5.54 -17.90
C THR A 145 -1.64 -6.34 -16.61
N PRO A 146 -0.73 -7.22 -16.17
CA PRO A 146 -0.95 -8.06 -14.99
C PRO A 146 -1.02 -7.27 -13.67
N PHE A 147 -0.91 -5.94 -13.74
CA PHE A 147 -0.99 -5.02 -12.61
C PHE A 147 -2.07 -3.97 -12.85
N ASP A 148 -2.73 -3.59 -11.76
CA ASP A 148 -3.81 -2.60 -11.75
C ASP A 148 -3.25 -1.20 -12.07
N MET A 149 -3.44 -0.77 -13.33
CA MET A 149 -3.05 0.55 -13.83
C MET A 149 -3.99 1.67 -13.38
N SER A 150 -5.07 1.37 -12.64
CA SER A 150 -6.05 2.38 -12.20
C SER A 150 -5.41 3.46 -11.32
N THR A 151 -4.41 3.10 -10.53
CA THR A 151 -3.67 4.02 -9.64
C THR A 151 -2.72 4.90 -10.42
N VAL A 152 -2.06 4.35 -11.44
CA VAL A 152 -1.20 5.09 -12.39
C VAL A 152 -2.05 6.08 -13.19
N ASP A 153 -3.21 5.65 -13.68
CA ASP A 153 -4.16 6.51 -14.40
C ASP A 153 -4.76 7.60 -13.51
N GLN A 154 -5.07 7.29 -12.24
CA GLN A 154 -5.52 8.30 -11.26
C GLN A 154 -4.43 9.32 -10.97
N THR A 155 -3.18 8.88 -10.84
CA THR A 155 -2.03 9.78 -10.62
C THR A 155 -1.78 10.66 -11.83
N ALA A 156 -1.82 10.09 -13.04
CA ALA A 156 -1.72 10.85 -14.29
C ALA A 156 -2.86 11.87 -14.45
N ARG A 157 -4.11 11.49 -14.13
CA ARG A 157 -5.27 12.40 -14.12
C ARG A 157 -5.15 13.50 -13.07
N TYR A 158 -4.63 13.19 -11.89
CA TYR A 158 -4.40 14.18 -10.83
C TYR A 158 -3.35 15.22 -11.26
N VAL A 159 -2.24 14.77 -11.86
CA VAL A 159 -1.19 15.65 -12.40
C VAL A 159 -1.71 16.52 -13.54
N ALA A 160 -2.46 15.92 -14.47
CA ALA A 160 -3.17 16.60 -15.55
C ALA A 160 -4.10 17.72 -15.04
N ASN A 161 -4.86 17.44 -13.97
CA ASN A 161 -5.76 18.38 -13.33
C ASN A 161 -5.03 19.48 -12.55
N LYS A 162 -3.87 19.19 -11.95
CA LYS A 162 -3.07 20.17 -11.19
C LYS A 162 -2.29 21.13 -12.09
N CYS A 163 -1.84 20.70 -13.26
CA CYS A 163 -1.27 21.61 -14.26
C CYS A 163 -2.37 22.48 -14.92
N GLY A 164 -3.62 22.01 -14.96
CA GLY A 164 -4.70 22.61 -15.76
C GLY A 164 -4.47 22.48 -17.28
N CYS A 165 -3.41 21.79 -17.67
CA CYS A 165 -2.89 21.73 -19.03
C CYS A 165 -3.56 20.65 -19.88
N ALA A 166 -4.20 19.66 -19.25
CA ALA A 166 -4.96 18.60 -19.92
C ALA A 166 -6.28 19.07 -20.54
N MET A 167 -6.62 20.36 -20.39
CA MET A 167 -7.83 20.95 -20.98
C MET A 167 -7.70 21.26 -22.48
N LYS A 168 -6.51 21.08 -23.09
CA LYS A 168 -6.30 21.30 -24.53
C LYS A 168 -5.58 20.11 -25.17
N PRO A 169 -6.08 19.58 -26.31
CA PRO A 169 -5.52 18.40 -26.98
C PRO A 169 -4.11 18.62 -27.57
N GLU A 170 -3.63 19.86 -27.62
CA GLU A 170 -2.32 20.24 -28.19
C GLU A 170 -1.23 20.44 -27.11
N HIS A 171 -1.47 19.98 -25.88
CA HIS A 171 -0.50 20.17 -24.80
C HIS A 171 0.71 19.24 -24.94
N LYS A 172 1.92 19.82 -24.94
CA LYS A 172 3.19 19.10 -24.89
C LYS A 172 3.78 19.15 -23.47
N PRO A 173 3.77 18.02 -22.72
CA PRO A 173 4.25 18.01 -21.34
C PRO A 173 5.72 18.41 -21.20
N LEU A 174 6.56 18.05 -22.18
CA LEU A 174 8.00 18.32 -22.18
C LEU A 174 8.36 19.79 -22.46
N GLU A 175 7.42 20.61 -22.93
CA GLU A 175 7.64 22.04 -23.22
C GLU A 175 6.92 22.95 -22.20
N CYS A 176 6.16 22.37 -21.26
CA CYS A 176 5.39 23.11 -20.29
C CYS A 176 6.19 23.38 -19.01
N ALA A 177 6.41 24.65 -18.69
CA ALA A 177 7.11 25.06 -17.47
C ALA A 177 6.47 24.52 -16.17
N VAL A 178 5.15 24.27 -16.17
CA VAL A 178 4.45 23.68 -15.03
C VAL A 178 4.72 22.17 -14.95
N CYS A 179 4.59 21.43 -16.06
CA CYS A 179 4.89 20.00 -16.10
C CYS A 179 6.38 19.68 -15.86
N GLN A 180 7.29 20.55 -16.32
CA GLN A 180 8.74 20.42 -16.09
C GLN A 180 9.13 20.65 -14.63
N GLY A 181 8.35 21.44 -13.89
CA GLY A 181 8.58 21.70 -12.46
C GLY A 181 7.99 20.63 -11.54
N ILE A 182 7.24 19.67 -12.08
CA ILE A 182 6.71 18.55 -11.32
C ILE A 182 7.79 17.46 -11.32
N ASP A 183 8.57 17.41 -10.26
CA ASP A 183 9.56 16.38 -10.04
C ASP A 183 8.87 15.05 -9.68
N LEU A 184 8.96 14.07 -10.57
CA LEU A 184 8.39 12.73 -10.39
C LEU A 184 9.40 11.77 -9.74
N SER A 185 10.61 12.22 -9.39
CA SER A 185 11.58 11.38 -8.68
C SER A 185 11.13 11.00 -7.26
N ASP A 186 10.23 11.79 -6.68
CA ASP A 186 9.62 11.56 -5.36
C ASP A 186 8.26 10.83 -5.45
N ALA A 187 7.78 10.55 -6.67
CA ALA A 187 6.61 9.71 -6.86
C ALA A 187 7.04 8.25 -6.64
N PRO A 188 6.35 7.48 -5.78
CA PRO A 188 6.71 6.08 -5.55
C PRO A 188 6.65 5.34 -6.90
N LEU A 189 7.81 4.95 -7.42
CA LEU A 189 7.92 4.07 -8.57
C LEU A 189 7.41 2.71 -8.11
N ILE A 190 6.16 2.40 -8.48
CA ILE A 190 5.56 1.09 -8.24
C ILE A 190 6.29 0.07 -9.12
N ALA A 191 7.05 -0.82 -8.49
CA ALA A 191 7.55 -2.07 -9.05
C ALA A 191 6.58 -3.22 -8.76
#